data_AF-A0A7I7L5G3-F1
#
_entry.id   AF-A0A7I7L5G3-F1
#
_cell.length_a   1.000
_cell.length_b   1.000
_cell.length_c   1.000
_cell.angle_alpha   90.00
_cell.angle_beta   90.00
_cell.angle_gamma   90.00
#
_symmetry.space_group_name_H-M   'P 1'
#
loop_
_entity.id
_entity.type
_entity.pdbx_description
1 polymer ?
#
loop_
_entity_poly.entity_id
_entity_poly.type
_entity_poly.pdbx_seq_one_letter_code
_entity_poly.pdbx_strand_id
1 'polypeptide(L)' 'MLDAPQIAARFPNFTPQPTDIALYEAKAGLARPELTVRAHLELAKRSGATLQFEEPVLN' A
#
# COMPACT_ATOMS: atom_id res chain seq x y z
N MET A 1 -9.11 12.12 13.25
CA MET A 1 -8.27 11.84 14.42
C MET A 1 -9.05 10.96 15.36
N LEU A 2 -8.38 10.13 16.16
CA LEU A 2 -8.97 9.21 17.13
C LEU A 2 -8.38 9.45 18.51
N ASP A 3 -9.23 9.33 19.53
CA ASP A 3 -8.82 9.26 20.94
C ASP A 3 -8.51 7.82 21.38
N ALA A 4 -7.95 7.65 22.58
CA ALA A 4 -7.52 6.35 23.10
C ALA A 4 -8.64 5.28 23.13
N PRO A 5 -9.88 5.57 23.60
CA PRO A 5 -11.00 4.62 23.50
C PRO A 5 -11.34 4.22 22.05
N GLN A 6 -11.33 5.17 21.11
CA GLN A 6 -11.60 4.90 19.70
C GLN A 6 -10.49 4.08 19.03
N ILE A 7 -9.22 4.29 19.42
CA ILE A 7 -8.07 3.49 18.95
C ILE A 7 -8.24 2.05 19.42
N ALA A 8 -8.45 1.81 20.72
CA ALA A 8 -8.58 0.47 21.28
C ALA A 8 -9.78 -0.31 20.71
N ALA A 9 -10.90 0.37 20.47
CA ALA A 9 -12.09 -0.25 19.87
C ALA A 9 -11.87 -0.68 18.41
N ARG A 10 -11.11 0.09 17.63
CA ARG A 10 -10.88 -0.18 16.19
C ARG A 10 -9.67 -1.07 15.93
N PHE A 11 -8.65 -0.98 16.78
CA PHE A 11 -7.37 -1.65 16.63
C PHE A 11 -6.99 -2.31 17.97
N PRO A 12 -7.59 -3.47 18.32
CA PRO A 12 -7.47 -4.07 19.66
C PRO A 12 -6.05 -4.49 20.07
N ASN A 13 -5.13 -4.58 19.10
CA ASN A 13 -3.72 -4.90 19.36
C ASN A 13 -2.91 -3.70 19.87
N PHE A 14 -3.50 -2.50 19.90
CA PHE A 14 -2.86 -1.30 20.44
C PHE A 14 -3.25 -1.07 21.91
N THR A 15 -2.28 -0.60 22.69
CA THR A 15 -2.44 -0.24 24.11
C THR A 15 -2.16 1.27 24.30
N PRO A 16 -3.02 2.17 23.78
CA PRO A 16 -2.79 3.61 23.86
C PRO A 16 -2.89 4.12 25.30
N GLN A 17 -2.04 5.09 25.65
CA GLN A 17 -2.18 5.85 26.89
C GLN A 17 -3.39 6.80 26.81
N PRO A 18 -3.95 7.25 27.95
CA PRO A 18 -5.14 8.12 27.95
C PRO A 18 -4.98 9.42 27.14
N THR A 19 -3.75 9.91 26.97
CA THR A 19 -3.43 11.14 26.24
C THR A 19 -3.03 10.91 24.79
N ASP A 20 -2.90 9.66 24.34
CA ASP A 20 -2.49 9.36 22.98
C ASP A 20 -3.60 9.71 21.99
N ILE A 21 -3.18 10.25 20.83
CA ILE A 21 -4.04 10.56 19.71
C ILE A 21 -3.50 9.90 18.44
N ALA A 22 -4.39 9.47 17.55
CA ALA A 22 -4.01 8.89 16.27
C ALA A 22 -4.61 9.64 15.08
N LEU A 23 -3.83 9.73 14.00
CA LEU A 23 -4.37 10.07 12.68
C LEU A 23 -4.91 8.80 12.03
N TYR A 24 -6.16 8.85 11.57
CA TYR A 24 -6.79 7.76 10.86
C TYR A 24 -7.18 8.23 9.47
N GLU A 25 -6.60 7.59 8.46
CA GLU A 25 -6.88 7.84 7.05
C GLU A 25 -7.76 6.70 6.50
N ALA A 26 -9.07 6.94 6.40
CA ALA A 26 -10.03 5.93 5.95
C ALA A 26 -9.80 5.42 4.51
N LYS A 27 -9.09 6.21 3.69
CA LYS A 27 -8.76 5.86 2.30
C LYS A 27 -7.37 5.22 2.16
N ALA A 28 -6.62 5.10 3.25
CA ALA A 28 -5.35 4.38 3.23
C ALA A 28 -5.59 2.88 3.05
N GLY A 29 -4.54 2.16 2.66
CA GLY A 29 -4.59 0.73 2.45
C GLY A 29 -3.22 0.18 2.14
N LEU A 30 -3.19 -1.05 1.64
CA LEU A 30 -1.97 -1.72 1.20
C LEU A 30 -2.01 -1.93 -0.30
N ALA A 31 -0.88 -1.67 -0.96
CA ALA A 31 -0.66 -2.17 -2.31
C ALA A 31 -0.22 -3.65 -2.24
N ARG A 32 -0.48 -4.40 -3.31
CA ARG A 32 0.14 -5.71 -3.55
C ARG A 32 1.22 -5.51 -4.60
N PRO A 33 2.48 -5.21 -4.23
CA PRO A 33 3.47 -4.64 -5.14
C PRO A 33 3.65 -5.47 -6.42
N GLU A 34 3.78 -6.78 -6.28
CA GLU A 34 4.00 -7.71 -7.40
C GLU A 34 2.78 -7.76 -8.33
N LEU A 35 1.56 -7.71 -7.76
CA LEU A 35 0.33 -7.69 -8.54
C LEU A 35 0.15 -6.35 -9.26
N THR A 36 0.48 -5.24 -8.60
CA THR A 36 0.42 -3.89 -9.19
C THR A 36 1.38 -3.78 -10.36
N VAL A 37 2.62 -4.25 -10.23
CA VAL A 37 3.60 -4.28 -11.34
C VAL A 37 3.06 -5.11 -12.49
N ARG A 38 2.57 -6.32 -12.21
CA ARG A 38 1.99 -7.20 -13.26
C ARG A 38 0.84 -6.51 -14.00
N ALA A 39 -0.07 -5.85 -13.27
CA ALA A 39 -1.19 -5.14 -13.88
C ALA A 39 -0.72 -4.05 -14.87
N HIS A 40 0.33 -3.31 -14.53
CA HIS A 40 0.88 -2.28 -15.41
C HIS A 40 1.59 -2.88 -16.64
N LEU A 41 2.35 -3.96 -16.46
CA LEU A 41 2.98 -4.67 -17.58
C LEU A 41 1.92 -5.17 -18.57
N GLU A 42 0.80 -5.71 -18.09
CA GLU A 42 -0.29 -6.16 -18.95
C GLU A 42 -0.98 -5.02 -19.70
N LEU A 43 -1.17 -3.86 -19.06
CA LEU A 43 -1.67 -2.67 -19.75
C LEU A 43 -0.68 -2.19 -20.83
N ALA A 44 0.62 -2.17 -20.53
CA ALA A 44 1.65 -1.77 -21.48
C ALA A 44 1.67 -2.68 -22.72
N LYS A 45 1.65 -4.01 -22.53
CA LYS A 45 1.54 -4.98 -23.65
C LYS A 45 0.32 -4.71 -24.52
N ARG A 46 -0.85 -4.50 -23.90
CA ARG A 46 -2.12 -4.22 -24.62
C ARG A 46 -2.05 -2.92 -25.42
N SER A 47 -1.30 -1.95 -24.94
CA SER A 47 -1.03 -0.69 -25.64
C SER A 47 0.08 -0.81 -26.69
N GLY A 48 0.60 -2.01 -26.97
CA GLY A 48 1.60 -2.27 -28.00
C GLY A 48 3.06 -2.13 -27.56
N ALA A 49 3.33 -2.05 -26.26
CA ALA A 49 4.70 -2.01 -25.76
C ALA A 49 5.38 -3.39 -25.91
N THR A 50 6.62 -3.39 -26.43
CA THR A 50 7.52 -4.53 -26.34
C THR A 50 8.17 -4.52 -24.95
N LEU A 51 8.02 -5.62 -24.21
CA LEU A 51 8.65 -5.78 -22.90
C LEU A 51 9.84 -6.72 -23.02
N GLN A 52 11.00 -6.28 -22.56
CA GLN A 52 12.23 -7.08 -22.48
C GLN A 52 12.55 -7.35 -21.01
N PHE A 53 12.88 -8.60 -20.70
CA PHE A 53 13.16 -9.06 -19.33
C PHE A 53 14.50 -9.78 -19.30
N GLU A 54 15.15 -9.78 -18.14
CA GLU A 54 16.43 -10.49 -17.94
C GLU A 54 17.56 -10.01 -18.86
N GLU A 55 17.46 -8.77 -19.36
CA GLU A 55 18.44 -8.13 -20.22
C GLU A 55 19.20 -7.05 -19.42
N PRO A 56 20.43 -7.31 -18.95
CA PRO A 56 21.24 -6.28 -18.32
C PRO A 56 21.58 -5.19 -19.34
N VAL A 57 21.36 -3.93 -18.96
CA VAL A 57 21.76 -2.80 -19.79
C VAL A 57 23.28 -2.65 -19.72
N LEU A 58 23.94 -2.68 -20.89
CA LEU A 58 25.38 -2.48 -21.01
C LEU A 58 25.69 -1.02 -21.36
N ASN A 59 26.79 -0.51 -20.80
CA ASN A 59 27.32 0.83 -21.10
C ASN A 59 28.33 0.79 -22.25
#